data_AF-Q74M39-F1
#
_entry.id   AF-Q74M39-F1
#
_cell.length_a   1.000
_cell.length_b   1.000
_cell.length_c   1.000
_cell.angle_alpha   90.00
_cell.angle_beta   90.00
_cell.angle_gamma   90.00
#
_symmetry.space_group_name_H-M   'P 1'
#
loop_
_entity.id
_entity.type
_entity.pdbx_description
1 polymer ?
#
loop_
_entity_poly.entity_id
_entity_poly.type
_entity_poly.pdbx_seq_one_letter_code
_entity_poly.pdbx_strand_id
1 'polypeptide(L)'
;MSCWKPLSKEEFEAIVSKYKDNPKIEIDYENLKFIPKFNEQIKKYYSNKIKGAKVENLVNEVYEAWFDYIIRIYERPKEKDILMFLPCAAKKPYYKSKTHRTIQRAISGFQIFNRIHRVIVSNPGIIPWEFHTYWPFNSYDWPEWEETEDIKKLYYWVTYKRVKEFLRRHQYNYYTVYMKPDSLTYKAVMDASKELNIKIIPLLDEKTYEKCKGQGNPLVKEPCIESLKNNLKQLQKQIYEGSNS
;
A
#
# COMPACT_ATOMS: atom_id res chain seq x y z
N MET A 1 -11.44 -14.92 22.18
CA MET A 1 -10.31 -14.16 21.61
C MET A 1 -10.68 -12.69 21.63
N SER A 2 -9.88 -11.84 22.26
CA SER A 2 -10.16 -10.40 22.35
C SER A 2 -10.17 -9.82 20.93
N CYS A 3 -11.33 -9.35 20.48
CA CYS A 3 -11.50 -8.69 19.19
C CYS A 3 -10.64 -7.43 19.17
N TRP A 4 -9.63 -7.38 18.30
CA TRP A 4 -8.94 -6.14 17.97
C TRP A 4 -10.00 -5.14 17.50
N LYS A 5 -10.28 -4.12 18.33
CA LYS A 5 -11.25 -3.07 18.02
C LYS A 5 -10.88 -1.75 18.74
N PRO A 6 -9.69 -1.18 18.48
CA PRO A 6 -9.38 0.16 18.95
C PRO A 6 -10.42 1.17 18.44
N LEU A 7 -10.65 2.23 19.21
CA LEU A 7 -11.50 3.34 18.77
C LEU A 7 -10.77 4.13 17.68
N SER A 8 -11.48 4.51 16.61
CA SER A 8 -11.02 5.54 15.69
C SER A 8 -11.02 6.91 16.39
N LYS A 9 -10.39 7.90 15.77
CA LYS A 9 -10.41 9.27 16.28
C LYS A 9 -11.85 9.78 16.39
N GLU A 10 -12.68 9.53 15.38
CA GLU A 10 -14.08 9.95 15.34
C GLU A 10 -14.92 9.26 16.43
N GLU A 11 -14.70 7.96 16.65
CA GLU A 11 -15.40 7.21 17.71
C GLU A 11 -14.97 7.70 19.10
N PHE A 12 -13.69 7.99 19.29
CA PHE A 12 -13.19 8.57 20.53
C PHE A 12 -13.77 9.96 20.76
N GLU A 13 -13.69 10.85 19.76
CA GLU A 13 -14.26 12.21 19.78
C GLU A 13 -15.75 12.17 20.15
N ALA A 14 -16.52 11.25 19.57
CA ALA A 14 -17.94 11.07 19.91
C ALA A 14 -18.14 10.78 21.41
N ILE A 15 -17.31 9.91 21.99
CA ILE A 15 -17.38 9.52 23.41
C ILE A 15 -16.97 10.68 24.34
N VAL A 16 -15.91 11.41 23.99
CA VAL A 16 -15.36 12.48 24.83
C VAL A 16 -15.97 13.85 24.60
N SER A 17 -16.80 14.01 23.56
CA SER A 17 -17.45 15.28 23.17
C SER A 17 -18.12 16.01 24.34
N LYS A 18 -18.78 15.28 25.23
CA LYS A 18 -19.43 15.81 26.45
C LYS A 18 -18.48 16.48 27.46
N TYR A 19 -17.17 16.25 27.34
CA TYR A 19 -16.15 16.80 28.23
C TYR A 19 -15.34 17.94 27.59
N LYS A 20 -15.61 18.29 26.33
CA LYS A 20 -14.80 19.23 25.54
C LYS A 20 -14.68 20.63 26.17
N ASP A 21 -15.74 21.07 26.85
CA ASP A 21 -15.79 22.39 27.49
C ASP A 21 -15.44 22.35 28.99
N ASN A 22 -15.00 21.20 29.51
CA ASN A 22 -14.63 21.08 30.92
C ASN A 22 -13.18 21.55 31.13
N PRO A 23 -12.94 22.68 31.85
CA PRO A 23 -11.60 23.25 32.01
C PRO A 23 -10.65 22.40 32.86
N LYS A 24 -11.15 21.32 33.50
CA LYS A 24 -10.34 20.37 34.28
C LYS A 24 -9.93 19.14 33.48
N ILE A 25 -10.36 19.00 32.22
CA ILE A 25 -10.14 17.81 31.41
C ILE A 25 -9.42 18.21 30.12
N GLU A 26 -8.22 17.70 29.94
CA GLU A 26 -7.50 17.76 28.67
C GLU A 26 -7.78 16.47 27.87
N ILE A 27 -8.20 16.61 26.61
CA ILE A 27 -8.43 15.46 25.74
C ILE A 27 -7.14 15.16 24.97
N ASP A 28 -6.50 14.04 25.31
CA ASP A 28 -5.29 13.57 24.66
C ASP A 28 -5.60 12.56 23.53
N TYR A 29 -5.36 12.99 22.29
CA TYR A 29 -5.53 12.17 21.09
C TYR A 29 -4.28 11.37 20.70
N GLU A 30 -3.10 11.70 21.25
CA GLU A 30 -1.84 11.06 20.87
C GLU A 30 -1.73 9.66 21.47
N ASN A 31 -2.30 9.44 22.66
CA ASN A 31 -2.40 8.11 23.29
C ASN A 31 -3.32 7.12 22.54
N LEU A 32 -4.03 7.54 21.48
CA LEU A 32 -4.87 6.66 20.65
C LEU A 32 -4.13 6.04 19.44
N LYS A 33 -2.92 6.49 19.12
CA LYS A 33 -2.16 5.98 17.96
C LYS A 33 -1.58 4.58 18.23
N PHE A 34 -2.45 3.60 18.37
CA PHE A 34 -2.08 2.20 18.55
C PHE A 34 -1.75 1.56 17.21
N ILE A 35 -0.47 1.43 16.90
CA ILE A 35 -0.02 0.53 15.82
C ILE A 35 -0.33 -0.92 16.25
N PRO A 36 -0.86 -1.79 15.38
CA PRO A 36 -1.06 -3.20 15.69
C PRO A 36 0.21 -3.84 16.24
N LYS A 37 0.12 -4.34 17.48
CA LYS A 37 1.19 -5.09 18.16
C LYS A 37 0.73 -6.50 18.41
N PHE A 38 1.55 -7.46 18.01
CA PHE A 38 1.30 -8.87 18.18
C PHE A 38 2.36 -9.42 19.13
N ASN A 39 1.93 -10.10 20.19
CA ASN A 39 2.84 -10.76 21.11
C ASN A 39 3.49 -11.98 20.45
N GLU A 40 4.54 -12.53 21.07
CA GLU A 40 5.31 -13.65 20.50
C GLU A 40 4.46 -14.92 20.33
N GLN A 41 3.45 -15.15 21.18
CA GLN A 41 2.55 -16.29 21.04
C GLN A 41 1.71 -16.18 19.77
N ILE A 42 1.15 -15.00 19.50
CA ILE A 42 0.39 -14.71 18.28
C ILE A 42 1.31 -14.83 17.06
N LYS A 43 2.49 -14.20 17.09
CA LYS A 43 3.45 -14.31 15.98
C LYS A 43 3.80 -15.76 15.69
N LYS A 44 4.10 -16.57 16.73
CA LYS A 44 4.40 -18.00 16.58
C LYS A 44 3.23 -18.77 15.98
N TYR A 45 2.00 -18.50 16.43
CA TYR A 45 0.80 -19.15 15.93
C TYR A 45 0.54 -18.84 14.45
N TYR A 46 0.62 -17.57 14.04
CA TYR A 46 0.32 -17.16 12.67
C TYR A 46 1.49 -17.30 11.70
N SER A 47 2.75 -17.43 12.16
CA SER A 47 3.92 -17.48 11.26
C SER A 47 3.88 -18.61 10.22
N ASN A 48 3.19 -19.72 10.53
CA ASN A 48 2.96 -20.80 9.57
C ASN A 48 1.69 -20.61 8.72
N LYS A 49 0.77 -19.75 9.18
CA LYS A 49 -0.52 -19.40 8.54
C LYS A 49 -0.45 -18.13 7.69
N ILE A 50 0.75 -17.67 7.38
CA ILE A 50 1.01 -16.53 6.49
C ILE A 50 1.95 -16.93 5.34
N LYS A 51 2.09 -18.24 5.09
CA LYS A 51 2.94 -18.83 4.06
C LYS A 51 2.12 -19.71 3.12
N GLY A 52 2.36 -19.58 1.82
CA GLY A 52 1.67 -20.33 0.77
C GLY A 52 0.50 -19.57 0.16
N ALA A 53 0.09 -19.95 -1.05
CA ALA A 53 -1.08 -19.37 -1.70
C ALA A 53 -2.34 -20.09 -1.21
N LYS A 54 -2.94 -19.62 -0.11
CA LYS A 54 -4.12 -20.24 0.50
C LYS A 54 -5.18 -19.19 0.83
N VAL A 55 -6.44 -19.60 0.79
CA VAL A 55 -7.60 -18.74 1.14
C VAL A 55 -7.43 -18.13 2.54
N GLU A 56 -7.09 -18.95 3.53
CA GLU A 56 -6.86 -18.53 4.93
C GLU A 56 -5.78 -17.45 5.06
N ASN A 57 -4.82 -17.43 4.14
CA ASN A 57 -3.76 -16.44 4.17
C ASN A 57 -4.25 -15.10 3.64
N LEU A 58 -5.17 -15.02 2.68
CA LEU A 58 -5.64 -13.74 2.12
C LEU A 58 -6.45 -12.91 3.12
N VAL A 59 -7.27 -13.59 3.91
CA VAL A 59 -8.19 -13.00 4.90
C VAL A 59 -7.74 -13.30 6.33
N ASN A 60 -6.43 -13.45 6.52
CA ASN A 60 -5.86 -13.74 7.83
C ASN A 60 -6.17 -12.61 8.82
N GLU A 61 -6.58 -12.96 10.03
CA GLU A 61 -6.94 -12.01 11.09
C GLU A 61 -5.86 -10.95 11.37
N VAL A 62 -4.57 -11.30 11.21
CA VAL A 62 -3.51 -10.32 11.43
C VAL A 62 -3.40 -9.32 10.28
N TYR A 63 -3.78 -9.72 9.06
CA TYR A 63 -3.88 -8.81 7.91
C TYR A 63 -5.12 -7.92 8.04
N GLU A 64 -6.25 -8.48 8.50
CA GLU A 64 -7.46 -7.71 8.78
C GLU A 64 -7.23 -6.67 9.88
N ALA A 65 -6.53 -7.01 10.96
CA ALA A 65 -6.18 -6.06 12.01
C ALA A 65 -5.33 -4.88 11.49
N TRP A 66 -4.35 -5.17 10.62
CA TRP A 66 -3.57 -4.11 9.97
C TRP A 66 -4.40 -3.27 9.00
N PHE A 67 -5.27 -3.91 8.23
CA PHE A 67 -6.13 -3.21 7.28
C PHE A 67 -7.12 -2.29 8.00
N ASP A 68 -7.76 -2.77 9.07
CA ASP A 68 -8.62 -1.97 9.96
C ASP A 68 -7.88 -0.75 10.51
N TYR A 69 -6.65 -0.92 11.01
CA TYR A 69 -5.80 0.18 11.45
C TYR A 69 -5.50 1.19 10.32
N ILE A 70 -5.15 0.71 9.12
CA ILE A 70 -4.80 1.56 7.97
C ILE A 70 -6.00 2.42 7.51
N ILE A 71 -7.22 1.89 7.65
CA ILE A 71 -8.43 2.59 7.23
C ILE A 71 -8.98 3.52 8.33
N ARG A 72 -8.97 3.10 9.60
CA ARG A 72 -9.63 3.85 10.68
C ARG A 72 -8.71 4.78 11.46
N ILE A 73 -7.42 4.46 11.56
CA ILE A 73 -6.52 5.14 12.53
C ILE A 73 -5.34 5.80 11.84
N TYR A 74 -4.71 5.13 10.89
CA TYR A 74 -3.55 5.66 10.18
C TYR A 74 -3.90 6.97 9.47
N GLU A 75 -3.02 7.97 9.59
CA GLU A 75 -3.00 9.14 8.72
C GLU A 75 -1.74 9.13 7.87
N ARG A 76 -1.90 9.31 6.55
CA ARG A 76 -0.74 9.48 5.67
C ARG A 76 0.07 10.71 6.07
N PRO A 77 1.40 10.72 5.87
CA PRO A 77 2.21 11.93 6.07
C PRO A 77 1.67 13.08 5.21
N LYS A 78 1.51 14.26 5.83
CA LYS A 78 0.80 15.40 5.22
C LYS A 78 1.54 15.93 4.00
N GLU A 79 2.87 15.94 4.07
CA GLU A 79 3.78 16.36 3.00
C GLU A 79 3.77 15.44 1.78
N LYS A 80 3.15 14.25 1.88
CA LYS A 80 3.10 13.26 0.81
C LYS A 80 1.75 13.27 0.09
N ASP A 81 1.64 14.11 -0.93
CA ASP A 81 0.42 14.30 -1.71
C ASP A 81 0.40 13.57 -3.07
N ILE A 82 1.44 12.79 -3.38
CA ILE A 82 1.53 11.94 -4.58
C ILE A 82 1.50 10.46 -4.16
N LEU A 83 0.42 9.75 -4.40
CA LEU A 83 0.36 8.30 -4.17
C LEU A 83 1.14 7.56 -5.26
N MET A 84 1.96 6.59 -4.85
CA MET A 84 2.61 5.64 -5.74
C MET A 84 2.37 4.22 -5.26
N PHE A 85 1.48 3.52 -5.95
CA PHE A 85 1.29 2.09 -5.75
C PHE A 85 2.47 1.30 -6.34
N LEU A 86 3.04 0.42 -5.52
CA LEU A 86 4.18 -0.43 -5.85
C LEU A 86 3.84 -1.91 -5.62
N PRO A 87 4.45 -2.83 -6.38
CA PRO A 87 4.20 -4.25 -6.22
C PRO A 87 4.96 -4.79 -5.03
N CYS A 88 4.62 -6.00 -4.62
CA CYS A 88 5.42 -6.74 -3.67
C CYS A 88 6.77 -7.18 -4.23
N ALA A 89 7.61 -7.69 -3.34
CA ALA A 89 8.83 -8.41 -3.68
C ALA A 89 9.00 -9.64 -2.78
N ALA A 90 9.63 -10.69 -3.32
CA ALA A 90 9.93 -11.91 -2.56
C ALA A 90 10.79 -11.62 -1.31
N LYS A 91 11.84 -10.81 -1.47
CA LYS A 91 12.71 -10.44 -0.35
C LYS A 91 12.05 -9.37 0.52
N LYS A 92 11.84 -9.72 1.80
CA LYS A 92 11.36 -8.82 2.85
C LYS A 92 12.43 -8.65 3.94
N PRO A 93 12.41 -7.54 4.71
CA PRO A 93 11.61 -6.34 4.45
C PRO A 93 11.99 -5.68 3.11
N TYR A 94 11.03 -5.01 2.45
CA TYR A 94 11.14 -4.68 1.03
C TYR A 94 12.33 -3.79 0.65
N TYR A 95 12.85 -2.93 1.54
CA TYR A 95 14.07 -2.16 1.30
C TYR A 95 15.30 -3.04 0.99
N LYS A 96 15.30 -4.32 1.40
CA LYS A 96 16.37 -5.29 1.10
C LYS A 96 16.21 -5.93 -0.29
N SER A 97 15.07 -5.75 -0.95
CA SER A 97 14.81 -6.35 -2.27
C SER A 97 15.51 -5.56 -3.38
N LYS A 98 15.99 -6.27 -4.42
CA LYS A 98 16.56 -5.62 -5.61
C LYS A 98 15.54 -4.69 -6.27
N THR A 99 14.27 -5.13 -6.36
CA THR A 99 13.16 -4.35 -6.93
C THR A 99 13.03 -2.98 -6.30
N HIS A 100 12.81 -2.92 -4.98
CA HIS A 100 12.58 -1.64 -4.32
C HIS A 100 13.85 -0.80 -4.18
N ARG A 101 15.05 -1.40 -4.09
CA ARG A 101 16.30 -0.62 -4.15
C ARG A 101 16.49 0.05 -5.51
N THR A 102 16.19 -0.66 -6.61
CA THR A 102 16.29 -0.08 -7.95
C THR A 102 15.25 1.02 -8.15
N ILE A 103 14.00 0.79 -7.76
CA ILE A 103 12.94 1.82 -7.81
C ILE A 103 13.32 3.03 -6.97
N GLN A 104 13.78 2.85 -5.72
CA GLN A 104 14.22 3.93 -4.84
C GLN A 104 15.30 4.80 -5.49
N ARG A 105 16.31 4.18 -6.10
CA ARG A 105 17.39 4.90 -6.80
C ARG A 105 16.87 5.65 -8.02
N ALA A 106 15.90 5.08 -8.73
CA ALA A 106 15.31 5.72 -9.91
C ALA A 106 14.51 6.98 -9.54
N ILE A 107 13.82 6.98 -8.39
CA ILE A 107 12.93 8.08 -7.99
C ILE A 107 13.58 9.13 -7.08
N SER A 108 14.70 8.82 -6.43
CA SER A 108 15.30 9.70 -5.41
C SER A 108 15.87 11.02 -5.95
N GLY A 109 16.14 11.10 -7.25
CA GLY A 109 16.67 12.31 -7.90
C GLY A 109 15.62 13.35 -8.29
N PHE A 110 14.33 13.05 -8.13
CA PHE A 110 13.25 13.96 -8.52
C PHE A 110 12.95 14.96 -7.39
N GLN A 111 12.61 16.20 -7.75
CA GLN A 111 12.22 17.24 -6.78
C GLN A 111 10.94 16.86 -6.02
N ILE A 112 10.05 16.12 -6.69
CA ILE A 112 8.83 15.60 -6.09
C ILE A 112 9.06 14.38 -5.18
N PHE A 113 10.29 13.87 -5.01
CA PHE A 113 10.54 12.64 -4.27
C PHE A 113 9.97 12.65 -2.84
N ASN A 114 10.15 13.76 -2.11
CA ASN A 114 9.64 13.88 -0.73
C ASN A 114 8.11 13.86 -0.65
N ARG A 115 7.44 14.27 -1.74
CA ARG A 115 5.97 14.27 -1.89
C ARG A 115 5.38 12.90 -2.22
N ILE A 116 6.21 11.92 -2.58
CA ILE A 116 5.76 10.58 -2.95
C ILE A 116 5.44 9.77 -1.68
N HIS A 117 4.18 9.37 -1.54
CA HIS A 117 3.73 8.33 -0.65
C HIS A 117 3.79 6.97 -1.34
N ARG A 118 4.72 6.13 -0.90
CA ARG A 118 4.88 4.79 -1.44
C ARG A 118 3.99 3.82 -0.67
N VAL A 119 3.15 3.12 -1.40
CA VAL A 119 2.22 2.14 -0.83
C VAL A 119 2.35 0.85 -1.61
N ILE A 120 2.74 -0.22 -0.93
CA ILE A 120 2.87 -1.54 -1.54
C ILE A 120 1.51 -2.23 -1.54
N VAL A 121 1.15 -2.87 -2.65
CA VAL A 121 -0.07 -3.70 -2.75
C VAL A 121 0.35 -5.16 -2.93
N SER A 122 -0.10 -6.02 -2.03
CA SER A 122 0.25 -7.44 -2.00
C SER A 122 -0.84 -8.29 -1.33
N ASN A 123 -0.61 -9.59 -1.14
CA ASN A 123 -1.58 -10.49 -0.50
C ASN A 123 -1.91 -10.14 0.96
N PRO A 124 -1.03 -9.56 1.80
CA PRO A 124 -1.44 -9.02 3.08
C PRO A 124 -2.33 -7.77 2.98
N GLY A 125 -2.48 -7.19 1.78
CA GLY A 125 -3.27 -6.00 1.51
C GLY A 125 -2.44 -4.78 1.13
N ILE A 126 -2.88 -3.62 1.61
CA ILE A 126 -2.26 -2.32 1.39
C ILE A 126 -1.22 -2.08 2.48
N ILE A 127 0.00 -1.72 2.10
CA ILE A 127 1.13 -1.58 3.02
C ILE A 127 1.81 -0.24 2.77
N PRO A 128 1.44 0.82 3.50
CA PRO A 128 2.22 2.05 3.54
C PRO A 128 3.68 1.75 3.88
N TRP A 129 4.61 2.47 3.25
CA TRP A 129 6.04 2.22 3.38
C TRP A 129 6.52 2.26 4.85
N GLU A 130 5.88 3.07 5.68
CA GLU A 130 6.15 3.21 7.11
C GLU A 130 6.03 1.88 7.88
N PHE A 131 5.16 0.98 7.43
CA PHE A 131 4.87 -0.28 8.13
C PHE A 131 5.54 -1.50 7.51
N HIS A 132 6.25 -1.33 6.40
CA HIS A 132 6.71 -2.44 5.59
C HIS A 132 7.74 -3.36 6.30
N THR A 133 8.36 -2.88 7.39
CA THR A 133 9.31 -3.61 8.24
C THR A 133 8.64 -4.32 9.42
N TYR A 134 7.35 -4.06 9.65
CA TYR A 134 6.58 -4.62 10.75
C TYR A 134 6.11 -6.04 10.40
N TRP A 135 5.85 -6.83 11.43
CA TRP A 135 5.19 -8.11 11.26
C TRP A 135 3.69 -7.86 11.00
N PRO A 136 3.06 -8.58 10.06
CA PRO A 136 3.56 -9.72 9.29
C PRO A 136 4.17 -9.37 7.92
N PHE A 137 4.17 -8.09 7.53
CA PHE A 137 4.61 -7.62 6.21
C PHE A 137 6.08 -7.94 5.91
N ASN A 138 6.90 -8.09 6.94
CA ASN A 138 8.31 -8.44 6.80
C ASN A 138 8.59 -9.95 6.66
N SER A 139 7.60 -10.83 6.85
CA SER A 139 7.83 -12.27 7.04
C SER A 139 6.85 -13.22 6.36
N TYR A 140 5.80 -12.72 5.71
CA TYR A 140 4.87 -13.58 4.96
C TYR A 140 5.52 -14.21 3.72
N ASP A 141 4.89 -15.22 3.14
CA ASP A 141 5.27 -15.79 1.84
C ASP A 141 4.04 -16.08 0.97
N TRP A 142 4.18 -15.87 -0.34
CA TRP A 142 3.11 -16.06 -1.32
C TRP A 142 3.71 -16.53 -2.66
N PRO A 143 3.89 -17.85 -2.83
CA PRO A 143 4.38 -18.42 -4.07
C PRO A 143 3.31 -18.38 -5.17
N GLU A 144 3.54 -17.56 -6.21
CA GLU A 144 2.60 -17.38 -7.34
C GLU A 144 2.27 -18.70 -8.07
N TRP A 145 3.17 -19.69 -8.04
CA TRP A 145 2.95 -21.00 -8.70
C TRP A 145 1.97 -21.92 -7.94
N GLU A 146 1.59 -21.59 -6.71
CA GLU A 146 0.56 -22.32 -5.94
C GLU A 146 -0.85 -21.77 -6.19
N GLU A 147 -1.00 -20.70 -6.98
CA GLU A 147 -2.29 -20.05 -7.22
C GLU A 147 -3.21 -20.89 -8.12
N THR A 148 -4.28 -21.43 -7.54
CA THR A 148 -5.42 -21.94 -8.31
C THR A 148 -6.27 -20.80 -8.85
N GLU A 149 -7.13 -21.07 -9.84
CA GLU A 149 -8.03 -20.05 -10.39
C GLU A 149 -8.97 -19.45 -9.35
N ASP A 150 -9.41 -20.23 -8.36
CA ASP A 150 -10.25 -19.72 -7.26
C ASP A 150 -9.45 -18.81 -6.31
N ILE A 151 -8.19 -19.15 -6.04
CA ILE A 151 -7.28 -18.29 -5.27
C ILE A 151 -7.05 -16.97 -6.00
N LYS A 152 -6.83 -16.99 -7.32
CA LYS A 152 -6.65 -15.78 -8.12
C LYS A 152 -7.88 -14.88 -8.09
N LYS A 153 -9.08 -15.45 -8.24
CA LYS A 153 -10.35 -14.70 -8.14
C LYS A 153 -10.49 -14.07 -6.76
N LEU A 154 -10.21 -14.82 -5.69
CA LEU A 154 -10.29 -14.30 -4.33
C LEU A 154 -9.24 -13.21 -4.07
N TYR A 155 -7.99 -13.43 -4.51
CA TYR A 155 -6.90 -12.45 -4.41
C TYR A 155 -7.29 -11.13 -5.07
N TYR A 156 -7.84 -11.20 -6.28
CA TYR A 156 -8.35 -10.04 -7.01
C TYR A 156 -9.40 -9.30 -6.18
N TRP A 157 -10.45 -9.98 -5.69
CA TRP A 157 -11.54 -9.34 -4.96
C TRP A 157 -11.12 -8.76 -3.61
N VAL A 158 -10.25 -9.45 -2.87
CA VAL A 158 -9.71 -8.95 -1.60
C VAL A 158 -8.85 -7.70 -1.86
N THR A 159 -7.97 -7.76 -2.86
CA THR A 159 -7.11 -6.63 -3.23
C THR A 159 -7.96 -5.43 -3.69
N TYR A 160 -8.93 -5.66 -4.56
CA TYR A 160 -9.86 -4.65 -5.07
C TYR A 160 -10.56 -3.91 -3.92
N LYS A 161 -11.18 -4.67 -3.00
CA LYS A 161 -11.87 -4.10 -1.83
C LYS A 161 -10.92 -3.26 -0.98
N ARG A 162 -9.73 -3.79 -0.69
CA ARG A 162 -8.76 -3.09 0.15
C ARG A 162 -8.22 -1.80 -0.50
N VAL A 163 -7.93 -1.83 -1.81
CA VAL A 163 -7.52 -0.63 -2.57
C VAL A 163 -8.63 0.41 -2.56
N LYS A 164 -9.88 0.00 -2.83
CA LYS A 164 -11.03 0.90 -2.88
C LYS A 164 -11.25 1.65 -1.56
N GLU A 165 -11.25 0.95 -0.44
CA GLU A 165 -11.40 1.60 0.88
C GLU A 165 -10.20 2.49 1.21
N PHE A 166 -8.99 2.09 0.85
CA PHE A 166 -7.80 2.93 1.02
C PHE A 166 -7.90 4.24 0.23
N LEU A 167 -8.32 4.17 -1.04
CA LEU A 167 -8.51 5.34 -1.90
C LEU A 167 -9.66 6.24 -1.44
N ARG A 168 -10.72 5.69 -0.83
CA ARG A 168 -11.78 6.49 -0.20
C ARG A 168 -11.25 7.26 1.00
N ARG A 169 -10.50 6.58 1.87
CA ARG A 169 -10.00 7.14 3.13
C ARG A 169 -8.87 8.16 2.94
N HIS A 170 -7.97 7.91 2.00
CA HIS A 170 -6.72 8.66 1.83
C HIS A 170 -6.72 9.38 0.50
N GLN A 171 -7.00 10.69 0.54
CA GLN A 171 -7.00 11.54 -0.65
C GLN A 171 -5.60 12.09 -0.94
N TYR A 172 -5.26 12.10 -2.23
CA TYR A 172 -4.00 12.62 -2.78
C TYR A 172 -4.30 13.59 -3.92
N ASN A 173 -3.35 14.47 -4.22
CA ASN A 173 -3.44 15.36 -5.38
C ASN A 173 -3.14 14.62 -6.68
N TYR A 174 -2.23 13.64 -6.61
CA TYR A 174 -1.83 12.81 -7.75
C TYR A 174 -1.80 11.34 -7.35
N TYR A 175 -2.29 10.48 -8.25
CA TYR A 175 -2.31 9.05 -8.05
C TYR A 175 -1.49 8.37 -9.14
N THR A 176 -0.54 7.53 -8.76
CA THR A 176 0.37 6.85 -9.69
C THR A 176 0.52 5.38 -9.34
N VAL A 177 0.90 4.57 -10.33
CA VAL A 177 1.15 3.14 -10.15
C VAL A 177 2.36 2.70 -10.98
N TYR A 178 3.26 1.92 -10.39
CA TYR A 178 4.38 1.30 -11.10
C TYR A 178 4.43 -0.19 -10.79
N MET A 179 3.77 -1.02 -11.60
CA MET A 179 3.65 -2.48 -11.41
C MET A 179 3.60 -3.17 -12.78
N LYS A 180 3.61 -4.51 -12.81
CA LYS A 180 3.41 -5.26 -14.06
C LYS A 180 1.97 -5.03 -14.56
N PRO A 181 1.75 -4.44 -15.75
CA PRO A 181 0.41 -4.16 -16.27
C PRO A 181 -0.49 -5.41 -16.41
N ASP A 182 0.10 -6.58 -16.66
CA ASP A 182 -0.61 -7.86 -16.80
C ASP A 182 -0.90 -8.56 -15.45
N SER A 183 -0.54 -7.96 -14.32
CA SER A 183 -0.78 -8.56 -13.00
C SER A 183 -2.21 -8.35 -12.50
N LEU A 184 -2.75 -9.34 -11.77
CA LEU A 184 -4.05 -9.22 -11.09
C LEU A 184 -4.09 -8.05 -10.11
N THR A 185 -2.96 -7.74 -9.46
CA THR A 185 -2.84 -6.60 -8.55
C THR A 185 -3.02 -5.28 -9.28
N TYR A 186 -2.37 -5.11 -10.44
CA TYR A 186 -2.54 -3.91 -11.28
C TYR A 186 -3.99 -3.77 -11.72
N LYS A 187 -4.60 -4.86 -12.21
CA LYS A 187 -6.02 -4.88 -12.58
C LYS A 187 -6.92 -4.44 -11.41
N ALA A 188 -6.75 -5.03 -10.23
CA ALA A 188 -7.54 -4.68 -9.05
C ALA A 188 -7.38 -3.20 -8.65
N VAL A 189 -6.17 -2.64 -8.75
CA VAL A 189 -5.91 -1.22 -8.48
C VAL A 189 -6.64 -0.33 -9.49
N MET A 190 -6.53 -0.63 -10.77
CA MET A 190 -7.14 0.18 -11.84
C MET A 190 -8.67 0.10 -11.81
N ASP A 191 -9.23 -1.09 -11.60
CA ASP A 191 -10.68 -1.28 -11.52
C ASP A 191 -11.27 -0.57 -10.30
N ALA A 192 -10.61 -0.65 -9.13
CA ALA A 192 -11.05 0.06 -7.93
C ALA A 192 -11.00 1.59 -8.11
N SER A 193 -9.94 2.09 -8.74
CA SER A 193 -9.78 3.51 -9.06
C SER A 193 -10.86 4.00 -10.03
N LYS A 194 -11.18 3.19 -11.05
CA LYS A 194 -12.22 3.49 -12.03
C LYS A 194 -13.60 3.60 -11.38
N GLU A 195 -13.94 2.71 -10.44
CA GLU A 195 -15.20 2.78 -9.70
C GLU A 195 -15.34 4.11 -8.91
N LEU A 196 -14.22 4.62 -8.40
CA LEU A 196 -14.19 5.87 -7.62
C LEU A 196 -13.99 7.13 -8.47
N ASN A 197 -13.93 7.01 -9.81
CA ASN A 197 -13.57 8.10 -10.73
C ASN A 197 -12.22 8.77 -10.38
N ILE A 198 -11.29 8.01 -9.81
CA ILE A 198 -9.94 8.47 -9.53
C ILE A 198 -9.05 8.16 -10.74
N LYS A 199 -8.35 9.18 -11.25
CA LYS A 199 -7.39 9.02 -12.35
C LYS A 199 -6.03 8.60 -11.80
N ILE A 200 -5.68 7.33 -11.98
CA ILE A 200 -4.32 6.83 -11.75
C ILE A 200 -3.48 7.01 -13.01
N ILE A 201 -2.27 7.53 -12.85
CA ILE A 201 -1.25 7.68 -13.89
C ILE A 201 -0.34 6.43 -13.86
N PRO A 202 -0.38 5.56 -14.89
CA PRO A 202 0.56 4.46 -15.00
C PRO A 202 1.97 5.00 -15.28
N LEU A 203 2.94 4.61 -14.46
CA LEU A 203 4.36 4.95 -14.63
C LEU A 203 5.11 3.90 -15.48
N LEU A 204 4.41 2.85 -15.90
CA LEU A 204 4.88 1.82 -16.82
C LEU A 204 3.74 1.48 -17.78
N ASP A 205 3.95 1.75 -19.06
CA ASP A 205 3.00 1.42 -20.13
C ASP A 205 3.17 -0.02 -20.64
N GLU A 206 2.10 -0.57 -21.21
CA GLU A 206 2.07 -1.95 -21.72
C GLU A 206 3.13 -2.20 -22.81
N LYS A 207 3.33 -1.26 -23.73
CA LYS A 207 4.29 -1.42 -24.83
C LYS A 207 5.72 -1.52 -24.30
N THR A 208 6.08 -0.71 -23.30
CA THR A 208 7.40 -0.81 -22.67
C THR A 208 7.52 -2.06 -21.80
N TYR A 209 6.46 -2.44 -21.09
CA TYR A 209 6.45 -3.66 -20.28
C TYR A 209 6.71 -4.94 -21.10
N GLU A 210 6.09 -5.08 -22.26
CA GLU A 210 6.28 -6.24 -23.13
C GLU A 210 7.75 -6.41 -23.59
N LYS A 211 8.51 -5.32 -23.70
CA LYS A 211 9.96 -5.37 -23.99
C LYS A 211 10.80 -5.91 -22.83
N CYS A 212 10.33 -5.75 -21.60
CA CYS A 212 11.01 -6.23 -20.39
C CYS A 212 10.59 -7.65 -19.99
N LYS A 213 9.44 -8.12 -20.49
CA LYS A 213 8.81 -9.39 -20.12
C LYS A 213 9.71 -10.58 -20.48
N GLY A 214 9.66 -11.63 -19.66
CA GLY A 214 10.48 -12.84 -19.83
C GLY A 214 11.93 -12.71 -19.39
N GLN A 215 12.44 -11.51 -19.06
CA GLN A 215 13.83 -11.30 -18.68
C GLN A 215 14.09 -11.43 -17.16
N GLY A 216 13.45 -12.37 -16.46
CA GLY A 216 13.48 -12.43 -15.00
C GLY A 216 12.52 -11.39 -14.39
N ASN A 217 12.99 -10.49 -13.52
CA ASN A 217 12.12 -9.43 -12.99
C ASN A 217 12.06 -8.24 -13.98
N PRO A 218 10.93 -8.00 -14.68
CA PRO A 218 10.81 -6.95 -15.69
C PRO A 218 10.92 -5.54 -15.09
N LEU A 219 10.46 -5.35 -13.85
CA LEU A 219 10.36 -4.03 -13.21
C LEU A 219 11.70 -3.39 -12.86
N VAL A 220 12.79 -4.14 -12.97
CA VAL A 220 14.16 -3.65 -12.74
C VAL A 220 14.96 -3.57 -14.04
N LYS A 221 14.34 -3.84 -15.19
CA LYS A 221 14.97 -3.72 -16.49
C LYS A 221 15.04 -2.28 -16.91
N GLU A 222 16.09 -1.95 -17.63
CA GLU A 222 16.40 -0.60 -18.05
C GLU A 222 15.24 0.08 -18.80
N PRO A 223 14.56 -0.55 -19.79
CA PRO A 223 13.44 0.10 -20.46
C PRO A 223 12.29 0.46 -19.50
N CYS A 224 11.99 -0.42 -18.56
CA CYS A 224 10.93 -0.22 -17.57
C CYS A 224 11.29 0.86 -16.54
N ILE A 225 12.56 0.91 -16.12
CA ILE A 225 13.07 1.97 -15.22
C ILE A 225 13.12 3.32 -15.93
N GLU A 226 13.47 3.37 -17.21
CA GLU A 226 13.42 4.60 -17.99
C GLU A 226 11.97 5.07 -18.21
N SER A 227 11.01 4.17 -18.42
CA SER A 227 9.58 4.53 -18.44
C SER A 227 9.14 5.15 -17.11
N LEU A 228 9.52 4.56 -15.97
CA LEU A 228 9.28 5.13 -14.64
C LEU A 228 9.82 6.56 -14.52
N LYS A 229 11.09 6.78 -14.87
CA LYS A 229 11.73 8.10 -14.79
C LYS A 229 11.07 9.11 -15.72
N ASN A 230 10.79 8.73 -16.97
CA ASN A 230 10.20 9.63 -17.96
C ASN A 230 8.80 10.09 -17.55
N ASN A 231 7.96 9.16 -17.06
CA ASN A 231 6.62 9.50 -16.59
C ASN A 231 6.67 10.36 -15.31
N LEU A 232 7.61 10.10 -14.38
CA LEU A 232 7.80 10.98 -13.21
C LEU A 232 8.30 12.37 -13.60
N LYS A 233 9.15 12.48 -14.63
CA LYS A 233 9.60 13.78 -15.17
C LYS A 233 8.45 14.58 -15.73
N GLN A 234 7.54 13.93 -16.46
CA GLN A 234 6.33 14.57 -16.99
C GLN A 234 5.38 15.00 -15.87
N LEU A 235 5.16 14.15 -14.86
CA LEU A 235 4.36 14.50 -13.70
C LEU A 235 4.95 15.69 -12.93
N GLN A 236 6.27 15.69 -12.70
CA GLN A 236 6.98 16.79 -12.06
C GLN A 236 6.80 18.09 -12.86
N LYS A 237 6.94 18.04 -14.19
CA LYS A 237 6.70 19.18 -15.08
C LYS A 237 5.27 19.70 -14.93
N GLN A 238 4.27 18.82 -14.99
CA GLN A 238 2.86 19.18 -14.81
C GLN A 238 2.60 19.87 -13.45
N ILE A 239 3.21 19.36 -12.38
CA ILE A 239 3.07 19.91 -11.03
C ILE A 239 3.62 21.33 -10.96
N TYR A 240 4.84 21.57 -11.45
CA TYR A 240 5.50 22.86 -11.27
C TYR A 240 5.15 23.90 -12.35
N GLU A 241 4.81 23.49 -13.57
CA GLU A 241 4.39 24.41 -14.62
C GLU A 241 2.90 24.75 -14.52
N GLY A 242 2.05 23.81 -14.09
CA GLY A 242 0.63 24.07 -13.84
C GLY A 242 0.34 24.84 -12.54
N SER A 243 1.37 25.15 -11.75
CA SER A 243 1.26 26.04 -10.58
C SER A 243 1.51 27.52 -10.91
N ASN A 244 1.92 27.82 -12.14
CA ASN A 244 2.22 29.18 -12.64
C ASN A 244 1.13 29.74 -13.57
N SER A 245 -0.07 29.16 -13.55
CA SER A 245 -1.23 29.56 -14.36
C SER A 245 -2.46 29.74 -13.48
#